data_AF-A0A960V057-F1
#
_entry.id   AF-A0A960V057-F1
#
_cell.length_a   1.000
_cell.length_b   1.000
_cell.length_c   1.000
_cell.angle_alpha   90.00
_cell.angle_beta   90.00
_cell.angle_gamma   90.00
#
_symmetry.space_group_name_H-M   'P 1'
#
loop_
_entity.id
_entity.type
_entity.pdbx_description
1 polymer ?
#
loop_
_entity_poly.entity_id
_entity_poly.type
_entity_poly.pdbx_seq_one_letter_code
_entity_poly.pdbx_strand_id
1 'polypeptide(L)'
;MSTEILERTNPNEPSFYEPDAFPRGLNRKVVESISHIKNEPGWLTEFRLQALDTFEAKPMPTWGFIPQFNIDLENYVHYVGANKKKKKSWDEVDPDVLESFERLGIPEHERRYLAGLEAMNDSETVYANVKKELEELGIIFCDIDTAIQQYPELVQRYLGSVVTPDDNKFAALNSAVFSGGSFAYCPKGVKTPMPLQAYFKVTAASSGQYERTLLIADEGAEIVYSEGCTSLQDAGTNFHTAVVELVALD
;
A
#
# COMPACT_ATOMS: atom_id res chain seq x y z
N MET A 1 19.97 -7.33 -44.24
CA MET A 1 20.85 -7.39 -43.06
C MET A 1 20.83 -6.02 -42.42
N SER A 2 20.00 -5.83 -41.41
CA SER A 2 19.96 -4.63 -40.58
C SER A 2 20.13 -5.11 -39.14
N THR A 3 21.23 -4.67 -38.58
CA THR A 3 21.88 -5.09 -37.34
C THR A 3 20.94 -4.96 -36.15
N GLU A 4 20.68 -6.07 -35.46
CA GLU A 4 20.15 -6.06 -34.09
C GLU A 4 21.15 -5.30 -33.21
N ILE A 5 20.69 -4.17 -32.65
CA ILE A 5 21.37 -3.52 -31.54
C ILE A 5 21.09 -4.42 -30.33
N LEU A 6 21.98 -5.36 -30.06
CA LEU A 6 22.09 -6.01 -28.76
C LEU A 6 22.34 -4.91 -27.73
N GLU A 7 21.33 -4.60 -26.91
CA GLU A 7 21.50 -3.80 -25.71
C GLU A 7 22.62 -4.43 -24.87
N ARG A 8 23.74 -3.73 -24.77
CA ARG A 8 24.86 -4.14 -23.93
C ARG A 8 24.46 -3.92 -22.48
N THR A 9 23.97 -4.97 -21.82
CA THR A 9 23.82 -4.98 -20.36
C THR A 9 25.20 -4.76 -19.73
N ASN A 10 25.39 -3.64 -19.04
CA ASN A 10 26.62 -3.36 -18.31
C ASN A 10 26.76 -4.39 -17.17
N PRO A 11 27.79 -5.26 -17.18
CA PRO A 11 27.91 -6.35 -16.22
C PRO A 11 28.11 -5.90 -14.76
N ASN A 12 28.32 -4.60 -14.54
CA ASN A 12 28.47 -4.00 -13.21
C ASN A 12 27.22 -3.25 -12.72
N GLU A 13 26.14 -3.21 -13.50
CA GLU A 13 24.90 -2.59 -13.04
C GLU A 13 24.12 -3.59 -12.16
N PRO A 14 23.68 -3.20 -10.95
CA PRO A 14 22.89 -4.08 -10.10
C PRO A 14 21.58 -4.45 -10.78
N SER A 15 21.17 -5.72 -10.63
CA SER A 15 19.94 -6.25 -11.23
C SER A 15 18.68 -5.54 -10.72
N PHE A 16 18.71 -5.03 -9.49
CA PHE A 16 17.61 -4.32 -8.85
C PHE A 16 18.07 -2.96 -8.31
N TYR A 17 17.14 -2.02 -8.18
CA TYR A 17 17.37 -0.76 -7.47
C TYR A 17 17.43 -0.99 -5.96
N GLU A 18 18.21 -0.16 -5.27
CA GLU A 18 18.22 -0.10 -3.81
C GLU A 18 16.96 0.64 -3.29
N PRO A 19 16.48 0.36 -2.07
CA PRO A 19 15.26 0.96 -1.50
C PRO A 19 15.17 2.50 -1.58
N ASP A 20 16.31 3.19 -1.48
CA ASP A 20 16.38 4.67 -1.49
C ASP A 20 16.87 5.25 -2.84
N ALA A 21 17.03 4.40 -3.87
CA ALA A 21 17.65 4.78 -5.15
C ALA A 21 16.73 4.52 -6.36
N PHE A 22 15.41 4.55 -6.15
CA PHE A 22 14.45 4.41 -7.24
C PHE A 22 14.48 5.65 -8.15
N PRO A 23 14.54 5.48 -9.48
CA PRO A 23 14.45 6.59 -10.42
C PRO A 23 13.01 7.11 -10.49
N ARG A 24 12.85 8.26 -11.14
CA ARG A 24 11.53 8.72 -11.59
C ARG A 24 11.06 7.88 -12.77
N GLY A 25 9.73 7.81 -12.93
CA GLY A 25 9.07 7.06 -13.98
C GLY A 25 8.94 5.58 -13.66
N LEU A 26 8.13 4.92 -14.47
CA LEU A 26 7.77 3.52 -14.26
C LEU A 26 8.34 2.67 -15.38
N ASN A 27 9.04 1.60 -15.03
CA ASN A 27 9.54 0.62 -15.98
C ASN A 27 9.60 -0.76 -15.33
N ARG A 28 9.94 -1.76 -16.15
CA ARG A 28 10.08 -3.15 -15.71
C ARG A 28 11.02 -3.32 -14.52
N LYS A 29 12.20 -2.69 -14.55
CA LYS A 29 13.20 -2.79 -13.49
C LYS A 29 12.69 -2.22 -12.17
N VAL A 30 11.90 -1.13 -12.20
CA VAL A 30 11.23 -0.59 -11.00
C VAL A 30 10.30 -1.63 -10.39
N VAL A 31 9.41 -2.22 -11.19
CA VAL A 31 8.45 -3.23 -10.72
C VAL A 31 9.15 -4.47 -10.15
N GLU A 32 10.15 -5.00 -10.87
CA GLU A 32 10.93 -6.15 -10.43
C GLU A 32 11.73 -5.84 -9.15
N SER A 33 12.26 -4.61 -9.01
CA SER A 33 12.98 -4.18 -7.80
C SER A 33 12.06 -4.08 -6.58
N ILE A 34 10.84 -3.56 -6.74
CA ILE A 34 9.84 -3.53 -5.65
C ILE A 34 9.59 -4.96 -5.17
N SER A 35 9.31 -5.86 -6.10
CA SER A 35 9.01 -7.25 -5.80
C SER A 35 10.18 -7.97 -5.13
N HIS A 36 11.40 -7.71 -5.60
CA HIS A 36 12.64 -8.23 -5.01
C HIS A 36 12.86 -7.73 -3.58
N ILE A 37 12.77 -6.42 -3.34
CA ILE A 37 12.98 -5.80 -2.02
C ILE A 37 11.97 -6.33 -1.01
N LYS A 38 10.72 -6.52 -1.44
CA LYS A 38 9.63 -7.01 -0.58
C LYS A 38 9.59 -8.53 -0.47
N ASN A 39 10.52 -9.24 -1.12
CA ASN A 39 10.61 -10.69 -1.15
C ASN A 39 9.26 -11.35 -1.50
N GLU A 40 8.60 -10.84 -2.53
CA GLU A 40 7.25 -11.27 -2.92
C GLU A 40 7.24 -12.65 -3.60
N PRO A 41 6.13 -13.40 -3.51
CA PRO A 41 5.97 -14.63 -4.26
C PRO A 41 5.92 -14.35 -5.78
N GLY A 42 6.43 -15.27 -6.60
CA GLY A 42 6.59 -15.06 -8.04
C GLY A 42 5.30 -14.73 -8.79
N TRP A 43 4.15 -15.28 -8.36
CA TRP A 43 2.84 -14.96 -8.96
C TRP A 43 2.51 -13.46 -8.82
N LEU A 44 2.95 -12.81 -7.74
CA LEU A 44 2.69 -11.39 -7.52
C LEU A 44 3.60 -10.54 -8.40
N THR A 45 4.86 -10.95 -8.59
CA THR A 45 5.74 -10.32 -9.58
C THR A 45 5.13 -10.37 -10.98
N GLU A 46 4.59 -11.52 -11.39
CA GLU A 46 3.92 -11.68 -12.68
C GLU A 46 2.66 -10.80 -12.78
N PHE A 47 1.82 -10.77 -11.74
CA PHE A 47 0.66 -9.89 -11.66
C PHE A 47 1.04 -8.40 -11.85
N ARG A 48 2.09 -7.94 -11.16
CA ARG A 48 2.58 -6.56 -11.28
C ARG A 48 3.11 -6.23 -12.66
N LEU A 49 3.82 -7.17 -13.30
CA LEU A 49 4.35 -7.00 -14.66
C LEU A 49 3.23 -6.94 -15.71
N GLN A 50 2.20 -7.78 -15.58
CA GLN A 50 1.02 -7.69 -16.44
C GLN A 50 0.29 -6.35 -16.27
N ALA A 51 0.22 -5.86 -15.03
CA ALA A 51 -0.34 -4.55 -14.73
C ALA A 51 0.49 -3.41 -15.35
N LEU A 52 1.82 -3.53 -15.39
CA LEU A 52 2.70 -2.59 -16.09
C LEU A 52 2.39 -2.55 -17.59
N ASP A 53 2.34 -3.71 -18.25
CA ASP A 53 2.03 -3.79 -19.68
C ASP A 53 0.66 -3.13 -19.99
N THR A 54 -0.31 -3.37 -19.10
CA THR A 54 -1.65 -2.80 -19.17
C THR A 54 -1.64 -1.27 -18.99
N PHE A 55 -0.83 -0.77 -18.04
CA PHE A 55 -0.64 0.66 -17.80
C PHE A 55 -0.02 1.36 -19.01
N GLU A 56 1.01 0.78 -19.62
CA GLU A 56 1.69 1.32 -20.80
C GLU A 56 0.76 1.35 -22.02
N ALA A 57 -0.08 0.33 -22.19
CA ALA A 57 -1.01 0.22 -23.32
C ALA A 57 -2.20 1.20 -23.23
N LYS A 58 -2.68 1.55 -22.03
CA LYS A 58 -3.85 2.42 -21.87
C LYS A 58 -3.48 3.91 -22.00
N PRO A 59 -4.22 4.71 -22.80
CA PRO A 59 -4.00 6.14 -22.89
C PRO A 59 -4.46 6.85 -21.60
N MET A 60 -3.97 8.07 -21.35
CA MET A 60 -4.51 8.90 -20.28
C MET A 60 -6.01 9.17 -20.54
N PRO A 61 -6.87 9.08 -19.51
CA PRO A 61 -8.29 9.33 -19.67
C PRO A 61 -8.54 10.78 -20.11
N THR A 62 -9.52 10.98 -20.99
CA THR A 62 -9.90 12.29 -21.54
C THR A 62 -11.26 12.77 -21.04
N TRP A 63 -11.87 12.04 -20.11
CA TRP A 63 -13.20 12.25 -19.55
C TRP A 63 -13.10 12.53 -18.04
N GLY A 64 -14.05 13.28 -17.48
CA GLY A 64 -14.07 13.65 -16.05
C GLY A 64 -14.26 15.15 -15.82
N PHE A 65 -14.43 15.55 -14.55
CA PHE A 65 -14.62 16.95 -14.15
C PHE A 65 -13.35 17.81 -14.26
N ILE A 66 -12.18 17.17 -14.44
CA ILE A 66 -10.90 17.86 -14.55
C ILE A 66 -10.61 18.07 -16.05
N PRO A 67 -10.57 19.32 -16.53
CA PRO A 67 -10.24 19.60 -17.93
C PRO A 67 -8.77 19.23 -18.17
N GLN A 68 -8.57 18.12 -18.89
CA GLN A 68 -7.28 17.54 -19.25
C GLN A 68 -6.47 17.01 -18.05
N PHE A 69 -6.25 15.69 -18.01
CA PHE A 69 -5.31 15.06 -17.08
C PHE A 69 -3.87 15.44 -17.47
N ASN A 70 -3.40 16.61 -17.04
CA ASN A 70 -1.99 17.02 -17.13
C ASN A 70 -1.18 16.44 -15.96
N ILE A 71 -1.29 15.14 -15.71
CA ILE A 71 -0.47 14.45 -14.71
C ILE A 71 0.71 13.80 -15.44
N ASP A 72 1.91 14.32 -15.18
CA ASP A 72 3.14 13.74 -15.70
C ASP A 72 3.64 12.64 -14.76
N LEU A 73 3.14 11.42 -14.98
CA LEU A 73 3.47 10.26 -14.16
C LEU A 73 4.97 9.92 -14.22
N GLU A 74 5.66 10.27 -15.30
CA GLU A 74 7.12 10.05 -15.44
C GLU A 74 7.95 10.89 -14.48
N ASN A 75 7.37 11.94 -13.88
CA ASN A 75 8.06 12.79 -12.92
C ASN A 75 7.97 12.31 -11.48
N TYR A 76 7.20 11.24 -11.20
CA TYR A 76 7.06 10.70 -9.85
C TYR A 76 8.04 9.56 -9.61
N VAL A 77 8.51 9.46 -8.36
CA VAL A 77 9.12 8.23 -7.85
C VAL A 77 7.98 7.32 -7.36
N HIS A 78 7.90 6.12 -7.93
CA HIS A 78 6.77 5.21 -7.70
C HIS A 78 6.91 4.32 -6.47
N TYR A 79 8.12 4.22 -5.92
CA TYR A 79 8.38 3.48 -4.70
C TYR A 79 9.43 4.22 -3.87
N VAL A 80 9.11 4.42 -2.60
CA VAL A 80 10.07 4.94 -1.61
C VAL A 80 10.20 3.86 -0.56
N GLY A 81 11.34 3.16 -0.57
CA GLY A 81 11.64 2.16 0.43
C GLY A 81 11.71 2.80 1.81
N ALA A 82 11.16 2.12 2.81
CA ALA A 82 11.25 2.58 4.19
C ALA A 82 12.64 2.26 4.76
N ASN A 83 13.67 3.04 4.41
CA ASN A 83 14.90 3.06 5.20
C ASN A 83 14.74 3.95 6.46
N LYS A 84 13.57 3.89 7.08
CA LYS A 84 13.32 4.54 8.36
C LYS A 84 13.97 3.68 9.43
N LYS A 85 15.13 4.13 9.93
CA LYS A 85 15.53 3.82 11.31
C LYS A 85 14.29 4.04 12.18
N LYS A 86 13.76 2.97 12.78
CA LYS A 86 12.65 3.05 13.73
C LYS A 86 13.02 4.11 14.79
N LYS A 87 12.18 5.13 14.95
CA LYS A 87 12.36 6.18 15.96
C LYS A 87 12.13 5.56 17.34
N LYS A 88 12.99 5.85 18.30
CA LYS A 88 13.06 5.13 19.58
C LYS A 88 12.36 5.85 20.74
N SER A 89 11.92 7.09 20.57
CA SER A 89 11.31 7.86 21.67
C SER A 89 10.34 8.96 21.21
N TRP A 90 9.43 9.31 22.12
CA TRP A 90 8.35 10.28 21.92
C TRP A 90 8.80 11.66 21.44
N ASP A 91 9.98 12.06 21.88
CA ASP A 91 10.60 13.34 21.54
C ASP A 91 11.22 13.35 20.12
N GLU A 92 11.33 12.19 19.47
CA GLU A 92 11.80 12.08 18.08
C GLU A 92 10.66 12.21 17.06
N VAL A 93 9.40 12.19 17.51
CA VAL A 93 8.24 12.41 16.63
C VAL A 93 8.22 13.85 16.18
N ASP A 94 8.03 14.05 14.88
CA ASP A 94 7.92 15.39 14.31
C ASP A 94 6.74 16.15 14.96
N PRO A 95 6.92 17.37 15.49
CA PRO A 95 5.85 18.15 16.10
C PRO A 95 4.60 18.29 15.22
N ASP A 96 4.77 18.37 13.89
CA ASP A 96 3.66 18.48 12.93
C ASP A 96 2.83 17.18 12.89
N VAL A 97 3.42 16.04 13.26
CA VAL A 97 2.71 14.76 13.40
C VAL A 97 1.80 14.78 14.62
N LEU A 98 2.29 15.28 15.75
CA LEU A 98 1.53 15.34 17.00
C LEU A 98 0.35 16.32 16.87
N GLU A 99 0.58 17.49 16.28
CA GLU A 99 -0.45 18.49 16.02
C GLU A 99 -1.51 17.97 15.04
N SER A 100 -1.10 17.18 14.02
CA SER A 100 -2.05 16.56 13.10
C SER A 100 -3.00 15.59 13.80
N PHE A 101 -2.51 14.81 14.77
CA PHE A 101 -3.35 13.90 15.54
C PHE A 101 -4.29 14.61 16.51
N GLU A 102 -3.86 15.75 17.07
CA GLU A 102 -4.71 16.62 17.88
C GLU A 102 -5.86 17.21 17.07
N ARG A 103 -5.55 17.75 15.89
CA ARG A 103 -6.56 18.34 14.99
C ARG A 103 -7.58 17.32 14.49
N LEU A 104 -7.17 16.06 14.33
CA LEU A 104 -8.03 14.96 13.90
C LEU A 104 -8.88 14.36 15.02
N GLY A 105 -8.70 14.80 16.27
CA GLY A 105 -9.45 14.28 17.41
C GLY A 105 -9.07 12.85 17.79
N ILE A 106 -7.93 12.34 17.31
CA ILE A 106 -7.43 11.00 17.62
C ILE A 106 -7.11 10.96 19.12
N PRO A 107 -7.62 10.00 19.91
CA PRO A 107 -7.33 9.87 21.32
C PRO A 107 -5.83 9.80 21.61
N GLU A 108 -5.35 10.46 22.67
CA GLU A 108 -3.90 10.58 22.98
C GLU A 108 -3.17 9.23 23.02
N HIS A 109 -3.83 8.17 23.50
CA HIS A 109 -3.26 6.83 23.58
C HIS A 109 -3.04 6.17 22.20
N GLU A 110 -3.83 6.52 21.18
CA GLU A 110 -3.66 6.06 19.80
C GLU A 110 -2.55 6.84 19.07
N ARG A 111 -2.35 8.12 19.42
CA ARG A 111 -1.32 8.99 18.80
C ARG A 111 0.09 8.42 18.93
N ARG A 112 0.40 7.83 20.09
CA ARG A 112 1.73 7.28 20.40
C ARG A 112 2.09 6.12 19.48
N TYR A 113 1.11 5.27 19.17
CA TYR A 113 1.25 4.13 18.26
C TYR A 113 1.38 4.60 16.80
N LEU A 114 0.48 5.50 16.35
CA LEU A 114 0.50 6.04 14.99
C LEU A 114 1.75 6.88 14.67
N ALA A 115 2.44 7.38 15.71
CA ALA A 115 3.72 8.05 15.58
C ALA A 115 4.93 7.10 15.40
N GLY A 116 4.71 5.78 15.48
CA GLY A 116 5.77 4.76 15.31
C GLY A 116 6.70 4.61 16.49
N LEU A 117 6.23 4.88 17.71
CA LEU A 117 7.01 4.83 18.93
C LEU A 117 6.83 3.53 19.69
N GLU A 118 7.95 2.87 20.04
CA GLU A 118 7.98 1.89 21.13
C GLU A 118 7.87 2.66 22.47
N ALA A 119 6.64 2.86 22.96
CA ALA A 119 6.43 3.35 24.33
C ALA A 119 5.77 2.27 25.18
N MET A 120 6.59 1.59 25.99
CA MET A 120 6.20 0.64 27.04
C MET A 120 5.12 1.24 27.96
N ASN A 121 3.92 0.63 27.99
CA ASN A 121 3.52 -0.40 28.98
C ASN A 121 2.00 -0.67 28.94
N ASP A 122 1.18 0.25 28.44
CA ASP A 122 -0.28 0.08 28.39
C ASP A 122 -0.84 -0.11 26.97
N SER A 123 -0.27 0.58 25.97
CA SER A 123 -0.78 0.51 24.58
C SER A 123 -0.46 -0.82 23.90
N GLU A 124 0.75 -1.39 24.09
CA GLU A 124 1.07 -2.72 23.56
C GLU A 124 0.12 -3.80 24.09
N THR A 125 -0.28 -3.69 25.36
CA THR A 125 -1.21 -4.63 25.99
C THR A 125 -2.59 -4.53 25.34
N VAL A 126 -3.08 -3.32 25.04
CA VAL A 126 -4.36 -3.12 24.35
C VAL A 126 -4.30 -3.62 22.90
N TYR A 127 -3.26 -3.29 22.13
CA TYR A 127 -3.11 -3.78 20.75
C TYR A 127 -2.88 -5.29 20.69
N ALA A 128 -2.09 -5.84 21.61
CA ALA A 128 -1.89 -7.29 21.72
C ALA A 128 -3.19 -7.98 22.14
N ASN A 129 -3.99 -7.38 23.02
CA ASN A 129 -5.30 -7.91 23.40
C ASN A 129 -6.31 -7.84 22.25
N VAL A 130 -6.38 -6.73 21.50
CA VAL A 130 -7.23 -6.61 20.31
C VAL A 130 -6.79 -7.63 19.26
N LYS A 131 -5.48 -7.72 18.98
CA LYS A 131 -4.95 -8.71 18.05
C LYS A 131 -5.30 -10.14 18.50
N LYS A 132 -5.14 -10.44 19.79
CA LYS A 132 -5.50 -11.74 20.37
C LYS A 132 -7.00 -12.01 20.28
N GLU A 133 -7.84 -11.02 20.52
CA GLU A 133 -9.30 -11.14 20.41
C GLU A 133 -9.73 -11.40 18.95
N LEU A 134 -9.13 -10.69 17.99
CA LEU A 134 -9.34 -10.96 16.56
C LEU A 134 -8.86 -12.37 16.17
N GLU A 135 -7.67 -12.77 16.64
CA GLU A 135 -7.12 -14.13 16.41
C GLU A 135 -8.00 -15.23 17.01
N GLU A 136 -8.55 -15.03 18.22
CA GLU A 136 -9.49 -15.95 18.88
C GLU A 136 -10.80 -16.10 18.09
N LEU A 137 -11.23 -15.05 17.41
CA LEU A 137 -12.38 -15.06 16.49
C LEU A 137 -12.02 -15.55 15.08
N GLY A 138 -10.75 -15.86 14.82
CA GLY A 138 -10.25 -16.25 13.50
C GLY A 138 -10.22 -15.13 12.46
N ILE A 139 -10.35 -13.88 12.90
CA ILE A 139 -10.25 -12.69 12.05
C ILE A 139 -8.77 -12.41 11.78
N ILE A 140 -8.42 -12.24 10.52
CA ILE A 140 -7.10 -11.76 10.11
C ILE A 140 -7.22 -10.26 9.84
N PHE A 141 -6.40 -9.44 10.49
CA PHE A 141 -6.28 -8.02 10.18
C PHE A 141 -4.81 -7.58 10.27
N CYS A 142 -4.25 -7.16 9.14
CA CYS A 142 -2.86 -6.73 9.02
C CYS A 142 -2.66 -5.82 7.80
N ASP A 143 -1.43 -5.35 7.57
CA ASP A 143 -1.08 -4.69 6.30
C ASP A 143 -1.00 -5.71 5.16
N ILE A 144 -1.22 -5.24 3.93
CA ILE A 144 -1.27 -6.09 2.73
C ILE A 144 0.05 -6.84 2.50
N ASP A 145 1.20 -6.27 2.89
CA ASP A 145 2.51 -6.90 2.70
C ASP A 145 2.69 -8.09 3.64
N THR A 146 2.29 -7.93 4.90
CA THR A 146 2.19 -9.03 5.87
C THR A 146 1.24 -10.11 5.36
N ALA A 147 0.09 -9.73 4.79
CA ALA A 147 -0.87 -10.69 4.26
C ALA A 147 -0.33 -11.50 3.08
N ILE A 148 0.40 -10.85 2.16
CA ILE A 148 1.06 -11.53 1.02
C ILE A 148 2.05 -12.58 1.51
N GLN A 149 2.78 -12.30 2.58
CA GLN A 149 3.79 -13.22 3.12
C GLN A 149 3.17 -14.36 3.95
N GLN A 150 2.18 -14.05 4.79
CA GLN A 150 1.63 -15.02 5.76
C GLN A 150 0.42 -15.79 5.23
N TYR A 151 -0.36 -15.20 4.33
CA TYR A 151 -1.59 -15.76 3.77
C TYR A 151 -1.61 -15.68 2.23
N PRO A 152 -0.54 -16.12 1.53
CA PRO A 152 -0.38 -15.92 0.09
C PRO A 152 -1.53 -16.53 -0.73
N GLU A 153 -2.04 -17.70 -0.34
CA GLU A 153 -3.14 -18.37 -1.04
C GLU A 153 -4.44 -17.55 -0.99
N LEU A 154 -4.72 -16.93 0.15
CA LEU A 154 -5.92 -16.14 0.35
C LEU A 154 -5.82 -14.82 -0.42
N VAL A 155 -4.68 -14.14 -0.35
CA VAL A 155 -4.43 -12.93 -1.13
C VAL A 155 -4.48 -13.24 -2.63
N GLN A 156 -3.78 -14.26 -3.10
CA GLN A 156 -3.74 -14.63 -4.52
C GLN A 156 -5.14 -14.94 -5.08
N ARG A 157 -6.02 -15.52 -4.25
CA ARG A 157 -7.39 -15.85 -4.67
C ARG A 157 -8.26 -14.64 -4.95
N TYR A 158 -8.08 -13.55 -4.20
CA TYR A 158 -8.99 -12.40 -4.23
C TYR A 158 -8.36 -11.12 -4.77
N LEU A 159 -7.03 -10.99 -4.77
CA LEU A 159 -6.35 -9.81 -5.30
C LEU A 159 -6.66 -9.65 -6.79
N GLY A 160 -7.22 -8.50 -7.15
CA GLY A 160 -7.60 -8.20 -8.53
C GLY A 160 -8.87 -8.91 -9.00
N SER A 161 -9.62 -9.57 -8.11
CA SER A 161 -10.88 -10.25 -8.46
C SER A 161 -12.05 -9.28 -8.65
N VAL A 162 -12.01 -8.12 -7.98
CA VAL A 162 -13.04 -7.06 -8.11
C VAL A 162 -12.49 -5.94 -8.98
N VAL A 163 -11.28 -5.46 -8.69
CA VAL A 163 -10.62 -4.39 -9.45
C VAL A 163 -9.38 -4.95 -10.14
N THR A 164 -9.60 -5.44 -11.36
CA THR A 164 -8.53 -5.96 -12.21
C THR A 164 -7.57 -4.85 -12.66
N PRO A 165 -6.31 -5.17 -13.04
CA PRO A 165 -5.43 -4.19 -13.68
C PRO A 165 -6.04 -3.55 -14.93
N ASP A 166 -6.98 -4.22 -15.59
CA ASP A 166 -7.62 -3.74 -16.81
C ASP A 166 -8.70 -2.67 -16.59
N ASP A 167 -9.17 -2.50 -15.36
CA ASP A 167 -10.29 -1.60 -15.03
C ASP A 167 -10.07 -0.18 -15.55
N ASN A 168 -8.92 0.42 -15.24
CA ASN A 168 -8.51 1.71 -15.76
C ASN A 168 -6.98 1.92 -15.66
N LYS A 169 -6.45 2.98 -16.29
CA LYS A 169 -5.00 3.26 -16.29
C LYS A 169 -4.42 3.41 -14.88
N PHE A 170 -5.15 4.00 -13.95
CA PHE A 170 -4.67 4.21 -12.58
C PHE A 170 -4.81 2.95 -11.71
N ALA A 171 -5.78 2.08 -11.98
CA ALA A 171 -5.85 0.74 -11.41
C ALA A 171 -4.68 -0.14 -11.88
N ALA A 172 -4.29 -0.04 -13.15
CA ALA A 172 -3.10 -0.70 -13.68
C ALA A 172 -1.82 -0.18 -12.99
N LEU A 173 -1.69 1.15 -12.88
CA LEU A 173 -0.58 1.79 -12.18
C LEU A 173 -0.49 1.32 -10.71
N ASN A 174 -1.60 1.38 -9.96
CA ASN A 174 -1.64 0.89 -8.59
C ASN A 174 -1.24 -0.59 -8.52
N SER A 175 -1.83 -1.43 -9.37
CA SER A 175 -1.54 -2.88 -9.40
C SER A 175 -0.07 -3.19 -9.68
N ALA A 176 0.62 -2.36 -10.49
CA ALA A 176 2.04 -2.51 -10.77
C ALA A 176 2.93 -2.18 -9.55
N VAL A 177 2.60 -1.13 -8.79
CA VAL A 177 3.53 -0.55 -7.80
C VAL A 177 3.02 -0.43 -6.36
N PHE A 178 1.83 -0.95 -6.02
CA PHE A 178 1.29 -0.84 -4.66
C PHE A 178 2.29 -1.33 -3.61
N SER A 179 2.48 -0.52 -2.57
CA SER A 179 3.51 -0.72 -1.56
C SER A 179 3.02 -0.48 -0.13
N GLY A 180 1.71 -0.59 0.07
CA GLY A 180 1.02 -0.44 1.34
C GLY A 180 -0.48 -0.65 1.17
N GLY A 181 -1.22 -0.55 2.26
CA GLY A 181 -2.66 -0.80 2.32
C GLY A 181 -3.02 -1.85 3.37
N SER A 182 -4.31 -2.15 3.49
CA SER A 182 -4.84 -3.05 4.53
C SER A 182 -5.32 -4.38 3.97
N PHE A 183 -5.22 -5.42 4.80
CA PHE A 183 -5.85 -6.70 4.54
C PHE A 183 -6.73 -7.11 5.71
N ALA A 184 -7.95 -7.55 5.43
CA ALA A 184 -8.78 -8.22 6.42
C ALA A 184 -9.48 -9.45 5.85
N TYR A 185 -9.55 -10.50 6.67
CA TYR A 185 -10.41 -11.65 6.41
C TYR A 185 -11.26 -11.94 7.66
N CYS A 186 -12.57 -12.02 7.49
CA CYS A 186 -13.52 -12.35 8.54
C CYS A 186 -14.19 -13.70 8.21
N PRO A 187 -14.05 -14.73 9.06
CA PRO A 187 -14.53 -16.08 8.78
C PRO A 187 -16.05 -16.21 8.89
N LYS A 188 -16.59 -17.32 8.37
CA LYS A 188 -18.02 -17.61 8.30
C LYS A 188 -18.75 -17.35 9.62
N GLY A 189 -19.81 -16.53 9.55
CA GLY A 189 -20.69 -16.21 10.67
C GLY A 189 -20.09 -15.31 11.76
N VAL A 190 -18.86 -14.83 11.58
CA VAL A 190 -18.17 -13.97 12.57
C VAL A 190 -18.39 -12.50 12.25
N LYS A 191 -18.51 -11.68 13.29
CA LYS A 191 -18.61 -10.23 13.17
C LYS A 191 -17.43 -9.59 13.87
N THR A 192 -16.87 -8.54 13.27
CA THR A 192 -15.81 -7.76 13.91
C THR A 192 -16.32 -7.19 15.24
N PRO A 193 -15.66 -7.46 16.39
CA PRO A 193 -16.13 -6.99 17.70
C PRO A 193 -15.99 -5.47 17.88
N MET A 194 -15.13 -4.85 17.07
CA MET A 194 -14.96 -3.40 16.96
C MET A 194 -14.63 -3.02 15.50
N PRO A 195 -14.77 -1.74 15.12
CA PRO A 195 -14.29 -1.26 13.83
C PRO A 195 -12.79 -1.50 13.64
N LEU A 196 -12.42 -2.11 12.53
CA LEU A 196 -11.03 -2.22 12.08
C LEU A 196 -10.59 -0.85 11.54
N GLN A 197 -9.54 -0.26 12.10
CA GLN A 197 -9.09 1.08 11.72
C GLN A 197 -7.69 1.03 11.09
N ALA A 198 -7.56 1.61 9.90
CA ALA A 198 -6.28 1.83 9.25
C ALA A 198 -6.04 3.33 9.07
N TYR A 199 -4.94 3.83 9.63
CA TYR A 199 -4.51 5.22 9.49
C TYR A 199 -3.21 5.28 8.69
N PHE A 200 -3.28 5.87 7.49
CA PHE A 200 -2.12 6.06 6.63
C PHE A 200 -1.66 7.51 6.67
N LYS A 201 -0.36 7.73 6.94
CA LYS A 201 0.25 9.07 6.98
C LYS A 201 1.17 9.31 5.78
N VAL A 202 0.87 10.36 5.03
CA VAL A 202 1.75 10.92 3.99
C VAL A 202 2.97 11.57 4.64
N THR A 203 4.18 11.11 4.29
CA THR A 203 5.43 11.69 4.84
C THR A 203 6.49 12.10 3.81
N ALA A 204 6.29 11.84 2.51
CA ALA A 204 7.30 12.15 1.48
C ALA A 204 6.72 13.02 0.35
N ALA A 205 7.22 14.25 0.23
CA ALA A 205 6.88 15.16 -0.86
C ALA A 205 7.36 14.61 -2.23
N SER A 206 6.55 14.76 -3.28
CA SER A 206 6.86 14.33 -4.66
C SER A 206 7.04 12.81 -4.85
N SER A 207 6.36 12.01 -4.01
CA SER A 207 6.25 10.56 -4.18
C SER A 207 4.82 10.19 -4.60
N GLY A 208 4.70 9.14 -5.41
CA GLY A 208 3.40 8.52 -5.66
C GLY A 208 3.00 7.62 -4.49
N GLN A 209 1.73 7.63 -4.12
CA GLN A 209 1.17 6.77 -3.08
C GLN A 209 0.19 5.78 -3.67
N TYR A 210 0.50 4.50 -3.46
CA TYR A 210 -0.19 3.37 -4.08
C TYR A 210 -0.62 2.41 -2.98
N GLU A 211 -1.83 2.62 -2.49
CA GLU A 211 -2.42 1.80 -1.42
C GLU A 211 -3.35 0.77 -2.04
N ARG A 212 -3.30 -0.46 -1.54
CA ARG A 212 -4.20 -1.53 -1.94
C ARG A 212 -4.83 -2.19 -0.73
N THR A 213 -6.13 -1.98 -0.57
CA THR A 213 -6.92 -2.52 0.53
C THR A 213 -7.76 -3.70 0.02
N LEU A 214 -7.67 -4.85 0.70
CA LEU A 214 -8.40 -6.06 0.37
C LEU A 214 -9.11 -6.60 1.61
N LEU A 215 -10.45 -6.49 1.64
CA LEU A 215 -11.27 -6.98 2.75
C LEU A 215 -12.20 -8.09 2.26
N ILE A 216 -12.19 -9.22 2.97
CA ILE A 216 -12.94 -10.42 2.61
C ILE A 216 -13.81 -10.83 3.81
N ALA A 217 -15.12 -10.70 3.66
CA ALA A 217 -16.11 -11.25 4.58
C ALA A 217 -16.64 -12.57 4.02
N ASP A 218 -16.43 -13.67 4.75
CA ASP A 218 -16.97 -14.98 4.39
C ASP A 218 -18.50 -15.05 4.65
N GLU A 219 -19.13 -16.18 4.33
CA GLU A 219 -20.59 -16.38 4.42
C GLU A 219 -21.14 -15.93 5.79
N GLY A 220 -22.11 -15.01 5.78
CA GLY A 220 -22.72 -14.48 7.00
C GLY A 220 -21.77 -13.72 7.93
N ALA A 221 -20.56 -13.38 7.48
CA ALA A 221 -19.61 -12.57 8.22
C ALA A 221 -19.89 -11.06 8.08
N GLU A 222 -19.39 -10.27 9.03
CA GLU A 222 -19.53 -8.81 9.02
C GLU A 222 -18.19 -8.14 9.36
N ILE A 223 -17.77 -7.21 8.50
CA ILE A 223 -16.60 -6.37 8.73
C ILE A 223 -17.05 -4.92 8.84
N VAL A 224 -16.76 -4.29 9.97
CA VAL A 224 -16.80 -2.83 10.12
C VAL A 224 -15.38 -2.30 9.96
N TYR A 225 -15.14 -1.46 8.95
CA TYR A 225 -13.82 -0.93 8.62
C TYR A 225 -13.86 0.59 8.42
N SER A 226 -12.81 1.27 8.86
CA SER A 226 -12.61 2.72 8.68
C SER A 226 -11.21 3.00 8.19
N GLU A 227 -11.12 3.71 7.06
CA GLU A 227 -9.88 4.14 6.43
C GLU A 227 -9.88 5.65 6.26
N GLY A 228 -8.75 6.28 6.56
CA GLY A 228 -8.56 7.70 6.39
C GLY A 228 -7.17 8.02 5.83
N CYS A 229 -7.13 8.93 4.85
CA CYS A 229 -5.91 9.51 4.33
C CYS A 229 -5.84 11.00 4.71
N THR A 230 -4.68 11.47 5.16
CA THR A 230 -4.45 12.89 5.47
C THR A 230 -3.13 13.37 4.88
N SER A 231 -3.18 14.44 4.09
CA SER A 231 -2.00 15.14 3.56
C SER A 231 -1.73 16.46 4.30
N LEU A 232 -0.46 16.81 4.48
CA LEU A 232 -0.06 18.17 4.86
C LEU A 232 -0.15 19.09 3.63
N GLN A 233 -0.74 20.27 3.81
CA GLN A 233 -1.15 21.16 2.71
C GLN A 233 0.04 21.79 1.94
N ASP A 234 1.24 21.80 2.51
CA ASP A 234 2.40 22.56 2.00
C ASP A 234 3.49 21.71 1.32
N ALA A 235 3.33 20.38 1.22
CA ALA A 235 4.35 19.47 0.70
C ALA A 235 4.18 19.16 -0.79
N GLY A 236 4.24 20.18 -1.66
CA GLY A 236 4.22 20.00 -3.13
C GLY A 236 3.01 19.24 -3.70
N THR A 237 3.08 18.81 -4.97
CA THR A 237 2.03 17.98 -5.59
C THR A 237 2.30 16.51 -5.28
N ASN A 238 1.43 15.87 -4.50
CA ASN A 238 1.46 14.43 -4.26
C ASN A 238 0.40 13.76 -5.13
N PHE A 239 0.75 12.60 -5.69
CA PHE A 239 -0.16 11.77 -6.47
C PHE A 239 -0.56 10.57 -5.64
N HIS A 240 -1.87 10.38 -5.42
CA HIS A 240 -2.41 9.27 -4.66
C HIS A 240 -3.40 8.50 -5.52
N THR A 241 -3.24 7.19 -5.58
CA THR A 241 -4.18 6.27 -6.23
C THR A 241 -4.35 5.03 -5.37
N ALA A 242 -5.49 4.92 -4.70
CA ALA A 242 -5.88 3.75 -3.93
C ALA A 242 -6.70 2.79 -4.80
N VAL A 243 -6.57 1.48 -4.52
CA VAL A 243 -7.50 0.45 -4.98
C VAL A 243 -8.05 -0.26 -3.76
N VAL A 244 -9.37 -0.32 -3.65
CA VAL A 244 -10.06 -0.99 -2.54
C VAL A 244 -10.94 -2.09 -3.10
N GLU A 245 -10.71 -3.31 -2.65
CA GLU A 245 -11.46 -4.50 -3.03
C GLU A 245 -12.21 -5.03 -1.80
N LEU A 246 -13.54 -5.06 -1.88
CA LEU A 246 -14.42 -5.59 -0.84
C LEU A 246 -15.11 -6.83 -1.40
N VAL A 247 -14.88 -7.98 -0.78
CA VAL A 247 -15.48 -9.26 -1.17
C VAL A 247 -16.38 -9.71 -0.02
N ALA A 248 -17.68 -9.80 -0.28
CA ALA A 248 -18.64 -10.39 0.64
C ALA A 248 -19.16 -11.70 0.01
N LEU A 249 -18.94 -12.82 0.69
CA LEU A 249 -19.41 -14.12 0.26
C LEU A 249 -20.84 -14.36 0.78
N ASP A 250 -21.64 -15.05 -0.03
CA ASP A 250 -23.06 -15.34 0.24
C ASP A 250 -23.25 -16.24 1.47
#